data_AF-A0A059F7W1-F1
#
_entry.id   AF-A0A059F7W1-F1
#
_cell.length_a   1.000
_cell.length_b   1.000
_cell.length_c   1.000
_cell.angle_alpha   90.00
_cell.angle_beta   90.00
_cell.angle_gamma   90.00
#
_symmetry.space_group_name_H-M   'P 1'
#
loop_
_entity.id
_entity.type
_entity.pdbx_description
1 polymer ?
#
loop_
_entity_poly.entity_id
_entity_poly.type
_entity_poly.pdbx_seq_one_letter_code
_entity_poly.pdbx_strand_id
1 'polypeptide(L)'
;MARMRSLLLGAATLLTVSACDFIRFPGDGGPPPATPEAGPAVPPGAPGPPPPTAPVTDPYGNGDQPTDTGTPVTDPDTGTDTDPGMTDTPTDPADTPDTGTGDTDLGTDVDTPTDTPADTPDDTTDTADTDTSPPVDTPDVTDDPQPPAPVEPAFSFYGPGALLPGTGEGSENETIFAPDMVFPIKDSPAYLQSMVFTFGGGMVGGDQCDERNFEYPWRDNFCETRTSNRNSAYCPMNKIHQGQDIRVGTPESCQSERSTSAADRDAHEVVAVEDGVISNVGSYSVNLRSGGRIYKYLHLNMKKLAVSIGDTVQAGDTIGYVSNDFGGTPTVLHLHFEITQNNGNGGWDYVPPYTSLVAAYERRENGPGELIDDGDVAIASVPAFVIPEGVEIIE
;
A
#
# COMPACT_ATOMS: atom_id res chain seq x y z
N MET A 1 45.35 48.53 68.38
CA MET A 1 44.84 49.89 68.10
C MET A 1 44.16 49.86 66.75
N ALA A 2 42.89 50.31 66.70
CA ALA A 2 42.24 51.12 65.64
C ALA A 2 42.30 50.61 64.18
N ARG A 3 41.31 50.82 63.32
CA ARG A 3 39.95 51.36 63.40
C ARG A 3 39.29 50.98 62.06
N MET A 4 37.99 50.77 62.14
CA MET A 4 37.08 50.61 61.00
C MET A 4 36.87 51.92 60.23
N ARG A 5 36.32 51.79 59.00
CA ARG A 5 35.64 52.77 58.10
C ARG A 5 36.48 53.31 56.94
N SER A 6 36.00 53.53 55.71
CA SER A 6 34.72 53.30 55.01
C SER A 6 34.87 53.86 53.58
N LEU A 7 34.14 53.28 52.61
CA LEU A 7 33.49 53.91 51.43
C LEU A 7 34.33 54.70 50.38
N LEU A 8 34.35 54.24 49.10
CA LEU A 8 33.48 54.73 47.99
C LEU A 8 34.04 54.41 46.57
N LEU A 9 33.14 53.81 45.76
CA LEU A 9 32.84 54.06 44.34
C LEU A 9 33.89 53.82 43.22
N GLY A 10 33.54 52.95 42.25
CA GLY A 10 33.91 53.16 40.85
C GLY A 10 34.04 51.91 39.96
N ALA A 11 33.23 51.89 38.90
CA ALA A 11 33.36 51.18 37.62
C ALA A 11 32.78 49.75 37.48
N ALA A 12 31.81 49.70 36.57
CA ALA A 12 31.02 48.58 36.11
C ALA A 12 31.77 47.70 35.11
N THR A 13 31.41 46.41 35.05
CA THR A 13 31.54 45.62 33.81
C THR A 13 30.41 44.58 33.79
N LEU A 14 29.53 44.70 32.80
CA LEU A 14 28.44 43.76 32.50
C LEU A 14 29.02 42.44 31.96
N LEU A 15 28.54 41.32 32.49
CA LEU A 15 28.54 40.02 31.82
C LEU A 15 27.09 39.51 31.82
N THR A 16 26.47 39.57 30.65
CA THR A 16 25.10 39.09 30.38
C THR A 16 25.10 37.58 30.25
N VAL A 17 24.51 36.89 31.24
CA VAL A 17 24.01 35.51 31.09
C VAL A 17 22.60 35.62 30.54
N SER A 18 22.39 35.21 29.30
CA SER A 18 21.05 35.16 28.70
C SER A 18 20.43 33.78 28.94
N ALA A 19 19.47 33.80 29.86
CA ALA A 19 18.29 32.95 30.05
C ALA A 19 18.16 31.61 29.30
N CYS A 20 18.06 30.56 30.11
CA CYS A 20 17.12 29.46 29.89
C CYS A 20 15.68 29.98 29.96
N ASP A 21 14.87 29.69 28.94
CA ASP A 21 13.49 29.18 29.01
C ASP A 21 12.74 29.49 27.70
N PHE A 22 12.12 28.46 27.11
CA PHE A 22 10.67 28.33 26.94
C PHE A 22 10.35 27.21 25.92
N ILE A 23 9.95 26.05 26.43
CA ILE A 23 9.06 25.13 25.73
C ILE A 23 7.65 25.55 26.14
N ARG A 24 6.78 25.89 25.17
CA ARG A 24 5.36 26.20 25.38
C ARG A 24 4.51 25.20 24.60
N PHE A 25 3.43 24.75 25.24
CA PHE A 25 2.42 23.87 24.66
C PHE A 25 1.47 24.64 23.72
N PRO A 26 0.84 23.99 22.72
CA PRO A 26 -0.13 24.63 21.83
C PRO A 26 -1.44 24.99 22.57
N GLY A 27 -1.88 26.27 22.51
CA GLY A 27 -3.17 26.72 23.06
C GLY A 27 -3.26 28.20 23.51
N ASP A 28 -2.14 28.91 23.69
CA ASP A 28 -2.12 30.18 24.44
C ASP A 28 -2.50 31.47 23.67
N GLY A 29 -3.11 31.40 22.47
CA GLY A 29 -3.76 32.55 21.81
C GLY A 29 -2.89 33.81 21.56
N GLY A 30 -1.56 33.71 21.62
CA GLY A 30 -0.63 34.79 21.31
C GLY A 30 -0.40 34.95 19.79
N PRO A 31 0.07 36.13 19.32
CA PRO A 31 0.42 36.31 17.92
C PRO A 31 1.53 35.31 17.52
N PRO A 32 1.51 34.77 16.29
CA PRO A 32 2.46 33.76 15.85
C PRO A 32 3.90 34.30 15.91
N PRO A 33 4.89 33.45 16.27
CA PRO A 33 6.28 33.85 16.31
C PRO A 33 6.76 34.23 14.90
N ALA A 34 7.51 35.33 14.79
CA ALA A 34 8.15 35.72 13.55
C ALA A 34 9.19 34.66 13.16
N THR A 35 9.08 34.14 11.94
CA THR A 35 10.05 33.20 11.37
C THR A 35 11.43 33.86 11.33
N PRO A 36 12.48 33.27 11.92
CA PRO A 36 13.84 33.75 11.74
C PRO A 36 14.22 33.70 10.26
N GLU A 37 14.95 34.70 9.76
CA GLU A 37 15.49 34.68 8.40
C GLU A 37 16.27 33.38 8.15
N ALA A 38 16.05 32.77 6.98
CA ALA A 38 16.77 31.57 6.58
C ALA A 38 18.28 31.86 6.61
N GLY A 39 19.00 31.09 7.42
CA GLY A 39 20.46 31.10 7.42
C GLY A 39 21.01 30.78 6.02
N PRO A 40 22.28 31.14 5.74
CA PRO A 40 22.87 30.93 4.43
C PRO A 40 22.80 29.46 4.00
N ALA A 41 22.47 29.25 2.71
CA ALA A 41 22.34 27.92 2.13
C ALA A 41 23.62 27.09 2.29
N VAL A 42 23.46 25.83 2.67
CA VAL A 42 24.58 24.87 2.79
C VAL A 42 25.08 24.52 1.38
N PRO A 43 26.37 24.65 1.09
CA PRO A 43 26.91 24.35 -0.24
C PRO A 43 26.83 22.85 -0.58
N PRO A 44 26.66 22.48 -1.86
CA PRO A 44 26.64 21.09 -2.30
C PRO A 44 27.92 20.36 -1.89
N GLY A 45 27.79 19.20 -1.23
CA GLY A 45 28.91 18.36 -0.80
C GLY A 45 29.45 18.63 0.60
N ALA A 46 28.79 19.48 1.42
CA ALA A 46 29.13 19.59 2.83
C ALA A 46 28.82 18.27 3.58
N PRO A 47 29.74 17.72 4.37
CA PRO A 47 29.45 16.60 5.26
C PRO A 47 28.28 16.94 6.19
N GLY A 48 27.34 16.01 6.35
CA GLY A 48 26.22 16.18 7.29
C GLY A 48 26.73 16.44 8.72
N PRO A 49 25.93 17.10 9.57
CA PRO A 49 26.31 17.32 10.95
C PRO A 49 26.64 15.98 11.62
N PRO A 50 27.67 15.92 12.48
CA PRO A 50 28.02 14.69 13.17
C PRO A 50 26.83 14.21 14.02
N PRO A 51 26.63 12.89 14.15
CA PRO A 51 25.56 12.36 14.98
C PRO A 51 25.74 12.82 16.44
N PRO A 52 24.64 12.99 17.19
CA PRO A 52 24.71 13.40 18.59
C PRO A 52 25.57 12.40 19.40
N THR A 53 26.49 12.93 20.18
CA THR A 53 27.48 12.16 20.96
C THR A 53 26.88 11.48 22.21
N ALA A 54 25.57 11.62 22.43
CA ALA A 54 24.84 10.97 23.51
C ALA A 54 23.61 10.26 22.92
N PRO A 55 23.36 8.97 23.26
CA PRO A 55 22.12 8.30 22.92
C PRO A 55 20.94 9.08 23.51
N VAL A 56 19.92 9.35 22.69
CA VAL A 56 18.66 9.89 23.20
C VAL A 56 17.85 8.68 23.69
N THR A 57 17.86 8.44 25.00
CA THR A 57 16.94 7.49 25.62
C THR A 57 15.55 8.12 25.61
N ASP A 58 14.60 7.46 24.95
CA ASP A 58 13.19 7.86 24.89
C ASP A 58 12.95 9.31 24.39
N PRO A 59 13.28 9.61 23.11
CA PRO A 59 13.02 10.93 22.54
C PRO A 59 11.52 11.27 22.36
N TYR A 60 10.61 10.32 22.63
CA TYR A 60 9.17 10.47 22.40
C TYR A 60 8.29 10.23 23.64
N GLY A 61 8.87 9.97 24.81
CA GLY A 61 8.15 9.95 26.09
C GLY A 61 7.25 8.72 26.29
N ASN A 62 7.66 7.55 25.82
CA ASN A 62 6.97 6.29 26.09
C ASN A 62 7.57 5.64 27.34
N GLY A 63 7.25 6.21 28.50
CA GLY A 63 7.87 5.87 29.79
C GLY A 63 7.84 4.38 30.18
N ASP A 64 8.81 4.02 31.02
CA ASP A 64 8.98 2.70 31.65
C ASP A 64 7.70 2.25 32.38
N GLN A 65 7.12 1.12 31.95
CA GLN A 65 6.14 0.37 32.76
C GLN A 65 6.89 -0.53 33.76
N PRO A 66 6.56 -0.47 35.06
CA PRO A 66 7.26 -1.26 36.07
C PRO A 66 6.88 -2.74 35.96
N THR A 67 7.89 -3.59 35.98
CA THR A 67 7.76 -5.05 36.16
C THR A 67 7.16 -5.35 37.53
N ASP A 68 5.98 -5.95 37.60
CA ASP A 68 5.49 -6.55 38.84
C ASP A 68 5.45 -8.08 38.76
N THR A 69 6.00 -8.68 39.80
CA THR A 69 6.25 -10.10 39.99
C THR A 69 5.12 -10.74 40.80
N GLY A 70 4.44 -11.75 40.25
CA GLY A 70 3.95 -12.92 41.02
C GLY A 70 2.44 -13.11 41.26
N THR A 71 1.79 -13.90 40.37
CA THR A 71 0.82 -15.03 40.56
C THR A 71 -0.45 -14.92 41.45
N PRO A 72 -1.51 -15.74 41.22
CA PRO A 72 -2.29 -15.97 39.99
C PRO A 72 -3.81 -15.92 40.25
N VAL A 73 -4.61 -15.25 39.42
CA VAL A 73 -6.09 -15.38 39.47
C VAL A 73 -6.68 -15.33 38.06
N THR A 74 -7.21 -16.49 37.64
CA THR A 74 -8.20 -16.81 36.59
C THR A 74 -8.52 -15.81 35.46
N ASP A 75 -8.26 -16.30 34.24
CA ASP A 75 -8.81 -15.96 32.89
C ASP A 75 -10.36 -15.73 32.87
N PRO A 76 -10.99 -15.01 31.89
CA PRO A 76 -10.67 -14.99 30.46
C PRO A 76 -10.32 -13.63 29.83
N ASP A 77 -9.31 -13.74 28.98
CA ASP A 77 -8.81 -12.87 27.90
C ASP A 77 -9.87 -12.20 26.99
N THR A 78 -9.75 -10.89 26.79
CA THR A 78 -10.18 -10.11 25.59
C THR A 78 -9.33 -8.82 25.52
N GLY A 79 -8.06 -8.96 25.13
CA GLY A 79 -7.19 -7.81 24.87
C GLY A 79 -7.46 -7.17 23.52
N THR A 80 -8.35 -6.18 23.47
CA THR A 80 -8.46 -5.23 22.36
C THR A 80 -7.38 -4.16 22.51
N ASP A 81 -6.50 -4.03 21.51
CA ASP A 81 -5.67 -2.84 21.33
C ASP A 81 -6.61 -1.68 20.93
N THR A 82 -6.95 -0.83 21.90
CA THR A 82 -7.65 0.43 21.69
C THR A 82 -6.64 1.58 21.75
N ASP A 83 -6.47 2.28 20.63
CA ASP A 83 -5.94 3.65 20.57
C ASP A 83 -7.10 4.65 20.81
N PRO A 84 -6.92 5.78 21.54
CA PRO A 84 -8.02 6.56 22.07
C PRO A 84 -8.39 7.74 21.17
N GLY A 85 -9.71 7.96 21.06
CA GLY A 85 -10.28 9.31 20.99
C GLY A 85 -10.88 9.70 19.64
N MET A 86 -12.21 9.82 19.63
CA MET A 86 -12.95 11.02 19.19
C MET A 86 -14.42 10.75 19.56
N THR A 87 -14.82 11.18 20.76
CA THR A 87 -16.21 11.46 21.07
C THR A 87 -16.53 12.83 20.51
N ASP A 88 -17.59 12.94 19.70
CA ASP A 88 -18.58 14.01 19.83
C ASP A 88 -19.81 13.72 18.95
N THR A 89 -20.93 13.46 19.61
CA THR A 89 -22.29 13.50 19.06
C THR A 89 -22.83 14.91 19.24
N PRO A 90 -23.64 15.44 18.31
CA PRO A 90 -25.00 15.77 18.72
C PRO A 90 -26.07 15.43 17.66
N THR A 91 -27.03 14.61 18.11
CA THR A 91 -28.51 14.70 17.93
C THR A 91 -29.12 15.39 16.69
N ASP A 92 -29.89 14.57 15.95
CA ASP A 92 -30.96 14.84 14.98
C ASP A 92 -32.09 15.76 15.53
N PRO A 93 -32.95 16.40 14.70
CA PRO A 93 -34.12 15.66 14.16
C PRO A 93 -34.53 15.99 12.71
N ALA A 94 -35.10 14.97 12.07
CA ALA A 94 -35.89 14.93 10.84
C ALA A 94 -36.88 16.10 10.60
N ASP A 95 -37.07 16.44 9.31
CA ASP A 95 -38.38 16.85 8.78
C ASP A 95 -38.54 16.53 7.28
N THR A 96 -39.78 16.16 6.95
CA THR A 96 -40.41 15.56 5.75
C THR A 96 -40.29 16.33 4.40
N PRO A 97 -40.65 15.69 3.26
CA PRO A 97 -40.42 16.19 1.90
C PRO A 97 -41.57 17.10 1.42
N ASP A 98 -41.22 18.19 0.72
CA ASP A 98 -42.20 19.05 0.05
C ASP A 98 -42.27 18.79 -1.45
N THR A 99 -43.51 18.59 -1.88
CA THR A 99 -44.05 18.40 -3.22
C THR A 99 -44.30 19.75 -3.88
N GLY A 100 -43.98 19.90 -5.18
CA GLY A 100 -44.33 21.14 -5.88
C GLY A 100 -44.06 21.15 -7.39
N THR A 101 -44.97 20.52 -8.14
CA THR A 101 -45.53 20.91 -9.45
C THR A 101 -44.82 21.94 -10.35
N GLY A 102 -44.69 21.58 -11.64
CA GLY A 102 -44.42 22.51 -12.74
C GLY A 102 -44.59 21.85 -14.12
N ASP A 103 -45.85 21.68 -14.52
CA ASP A 103 -46.33 21.23 -15.83
C ASP A 103 -46.02 22.25 -16.95
N THR A 104 -45.49 21.81 -18.09
CA THR A 104 -45.64 22.50 -19.39
C THR A 104 -45.60 21.48 -20.54
N ASP A 105 -46.79 21.19 -21.07
CA ASP A 105 -47.06 20.63 -22.39
C ASP A 105 -47.20 21.77 -23.44
N LEU A 106 -47.15 21.38 -24.72
CA LEU A 106 -47.30 22.08 -26.02
C LEU A 106 -45.94 22.26 -26.72
N GLY A 107 -45.63 21.67 -27.87
CA GLY A 107 -46.39 20.90 -28.85
C GLY A 107 -45.79 21.15 -30.25
N THR A 108 -46.14 20.27 -31.20
CA THR A 108 -46.02 20.38 -32.67
C THR A 108 -44.72 19.90 -33.37
N ASP A 109 -44.81 18.68 -33.89
CA ASP A 109 -44.77 18.26 -35.30
C ASP A 109 -43.67 18.77 -36.26
N VAL A 110 -43.09 17.84 -37.02
CA VAL A 110 -43.13 17.73 -38.50
C VAL A 110 -41.82 17.17 -39.10
N ASP A 111 -42.01 16.05 -39.81
CA ASP A 111 -41.31 15.48 -40.98
C ASP A 111 -39.88 14.94 -40.93
N THR A 112 -39.85 13.60 -41.01
CA THR A 112 -38.85 12.79 -41.71
C THR A 112 -39.05 12.90 -43.23
N PRO A 113 -37.98 12.77 -44.04
CA PRO A 113 -38.06 11.72 -45.06
C PRO A 113 -36.78 10.89 -45.19
N THR A 114 -37.05 9.60 -45.34
CA THR A 114 -36.22 8.52 -45.85
C THR A 114 -35.83 8.77 -47.31
N ASP A 115 -34.59 8.48 -47.69
CA ASP A 115 -34.26 8.05 -49.06
C ASP A 115 -33.14 7.02 -49.04
N THR A 116 -33.50 5.81 -49.51
CA THR A 116 -32.61 4.69 -49.83
C THR A 116 -32.25 4.77 -51.32
N PRO A 117 -31.02 4.43 -51.73
CA PRO A 117 -30.55 4.64 -53.11
C PRO A 117 -30.90 3.48 -54.05
N ALA A 118 -31.07 3.80 -55.34
CA ALA A 118 -31.24 2.83 -56.42
C ALA A 118 -30.24 3.07 -57.56
N ASP A 119 -29.53 1.98 -57.89
CA ASP A 119 -29.11 1.47 -59.21
C ASP A 119 -28.49 2.41 -60.27
N THR A 120 -27.31 2.04 -60.80
CA THR A 120 -27.18 1.19 -62.03
C THR A 120 -25.69 1.11 -62.46
N PRO A 121 -25.19 -0.07 -62.89
CA PRO A 121 -23.87 -0.25 -63.52
C PRO A 121 -23.94 -0.36 -65.05
N ASP A 122 -22.90 0.08 -65.75
CA ASP A 122 -22.56 -0.21 -67.16
C ASP A 122 -21.24 0.54 -67.47
N ASP A 123 -20.38 0.22 -68.42
CA ASP A 123 -19.90 -1.00 -69.07
C ASP A 123 -18.65 -0.53 -69.86
N THR A 124 -17.72 -1.45 -70.10
CA THR A 124 -16.67 -1.51 -71.14
C THR A 124 -16.11 -0.21 -71.79
N THR A 125 -14.79 -0.08 -71.84
CA THR A 125 -14.00 -0.50 -73.02
C THR A 125 -12.50 -0.21 -72.90
N ASP A 126 -11.77 -1.21 -73.38
CA ASP A 126 -10.36 -1.34 -73.70
C ASP A 126 -9.82 -0.24 -74.63
N THR A 127 -8.65 0.32 -74.31
CA THR A 127 -7.71 0.82 -75.33
C THR A 127 -6.29 0.64 -74.82
N ALA A 128 -5.65 -0.38 -75.36
CA ALA A 128 -4.21 -0.60 -75.32
C ALA A 128 -3.45 0.62 -75.86
N ASP A 129 -2.45 1.09 -75.11
CA ASP A 129 -1.32 1.80 -75.68
C ASP A 129 -0.03 1.22 -75.10
N THR A 130 0.71 0.55 -75.99
CA THR A 130 2.00 -0.07 -75.74
C THR A 130 3.08 0.99 -75.84
N ASP A 131 3.63 1.44 -74.72
CA ASP A 131 4.93 2.10 -74.71
C ASP A 131 5.96 1.25 -73.95
N THR A 132 6.97 0.84 -74.69
CA THR A 132 8.00 -0.13 -74.32
C THR A 132 9.21 0.64 -73.82
N SER A 133 9.35 0.78 -72.51
CA SER A 133 10.63 1.05 -71.86
C SER A 133 10.93 -0.10 -70.90
N PRO A 134 12.10 -0.76 -71.00
CA PRO A 134 12.44 -1.84 -70.08
C PRO A 134 12.55 -1.27 -68.66
N PRO A 135 11.94 -1.91 -67.64
CA PRO A 135 12.15 -1.50 -66.27
C PRO A 135 13.63 -1.74 -65.93
N VAL A 136 14.29 -0.69 -65.44
CA VAL A 136 15.59 -0.81 -64.78
C VAL A 136 15.36 -1.67 -63.55
N ASP A 137 16.02 -2.83 -63.48
CA ASP A 137 16.13 -3.68 -62.29
C ASP A 137 16.69 -2.83 -61.14
N THR A 138 15.79 -2.19 -60.41
CA THR A 138 16.07 -1.67 -59.08
C THR A 138 15.82 -2.86 -58.17
N PRO A 139 16.85 -3.42 -57.50
CA PRO A 139 16.60 -4.47 -56.54
C PRO A 139 15.62 -3.91 -55.51
N ASP A 140 14.47 -4.57 -55.41
CA ASP A 140 13.47 -4.36 -54.38
C ASP A 140 14.10 -4.78 -53.05
N VAL A 141 14.84 -3.85 -52.44
CA VAL A 141 15.26 -3.92 -51.05
C VAL A 141 14.22 -3.13 -50.28
N THR A 142 12.99 -3.64 -50.25
CA THR A 142 12.03 -3.35 -49.18
C THR A 142 12.48 -4.13 -47.94
N ASP A 143 13.59 -3.69 -47.37
CA ASP A 143 13.98 -4.07 -46.01
C ASP A 143 13.15 -3.18 -45.05
N ASP A 144 11.82 -3.37 -45.10
CA ASP A 144 10.95 -2.83 -44.07
C ASP A 144 11.31 -3.57 -42.77
N PRO A 145 11.77 -2.87 -41.72
CA PRO A 145 12.13 -3.53 -40.48
C PRO A 145 10.89 -4.24 -39.93
N GLN A 146 10.97 -5.57 -39.88
CA GLN A 146 9.92 -6.40 -39.27
C GLN A 146 9.63 -5.84 -37.87
N PRO A 147 8.36 -5.55 -37.53
CA PRO A 147 8.00 -5.08 -36.20
C PRO A 147 8.62 -5.99 -35.14
N PRO A 148 9.14 -5.43 -34.04
CA PRO A 148 9.68 -6.25 -32.96
C PRO A 148 8.63 -7.27 -32.55
N ALA A 149 9.06 -8.50 -32.29
CA ALA A 149 8.16 -9.55 -31.83
C ALA A 149 7.40 -9.07 -30.58
N PRO A 150 6.10 -9.38 -30.45
CA PRO A 150 5.34 -9.07 -29.25
C PRO A 150 6.08 -9.58 -28.01
N VAL A 151 6.15 -8.75 -26.97
CA VAL A 151 6.72 -9.18 -25.68
C VAL A 151 5.67 -10.04 -25.00
N GLU A 152 5.98 -11.31 -24.76
CA GLU A 152 5.13 -12.23 -24.01
C GLU A 152 4.98 -11.74 -22.56
N PRO A 153 3.78 -11.82 -21.96
CA PRO A 153 3.58 -11.40 -20.58
C PRO A 153 4.31 -12.32 -19.61
N ALA A 154 4.91 -11.73 -18.56
CA ALA A 154 5.61 -12.49 -17.52
C ALA A 154 4.64 -13.14 -16.53
N PHE A 155 3.46 -12.57 -16.36
CA PHE A 155 2.40 -13.02 -15.46
C PHE A 155 1.05 -12.45 -15.90
N SER A 156 -0.04 -12.91 -15.28
CA SER A 156 -1.37 -12.35 -15.49
C SER A 156 -2.05 -11.95 -14.17
N PHE A 157 -2.95 -10.98 -14.24
CA PHE A 157 -3.64 -10.40 -13.08
C PHE A 157 -5.01 -9.82 -13.46
N TYR A 158 -5.95 -9.78 -12.52
CA TYR A 158 -7.22 -9.08 -12.67
C TYR A 158 -7.09 -7.59 -12.32
N GLY A 159 -8.08 -6.76 -12.70
CA GLY A 159 -8.04 -5.33 -12.41
C GLY A 159 -8.05 -4.99 -10.90
N PRO A 160 -7.63 -3.78 -10.51
CA PRO A 160 -7.78 -3.33 -9.12
C PRO A 160 -9.25 -3.39 -8.69
N GLY A 161 -9.51 -3.81 -7.46
CA GLY A 161 -10.86 -3.99 -6.94
C GLY A 161 -11.59 -5.25 -7.44
N ALA A 162 -11.00 -6.02 -8.34
CA ALA A 162 -11.54 -7.32 -8.72
C ALA A 162 -11.30 -8.32 -7.58
N LEU A 163 -12.15 -8.33 -6.56
CA LEU A 163 -12.07 -9.28 -5.43
C LEU A 163 -12.70 -10.62 -5.76
N LEU A 164 -12.36 -11.67 -5.02
CA LEU A 164 -13.07 -12.95 -5.15
C LEU A 164 -14.59 -12.71 -5.00
N PRO A 165 -15.44 -13.27 -5.89
CA PRO A 165 -16.87 -12.96 -5.86
C PRO A 165 -17.49 -13.25 -4.49
N GLY A 166 -18.16 -12.25 -3.90
CA GLY A 166 -18.83 -12.38 -2.60
C GLY A 166 -17.92 -12.20 -1.37
N THR A 167 -16.64 -11.85 -1.53
CA THR A 167 -15.72 -11.65 -0.40
C THR A 167 -15.65 -10.20 0.09
N GLY A 168 -16.15 -9.24 -0.69
CA GLY A 168 -16.19 -7.82 -0.32
C GLY A 168 -16.58 -6.96 -1.51
N GLU A 169 -16.31 -5.66 -1.41
CA GLU A 169 -16.48 -4.68 -2.47
C GLU A 169 -15.15 -3.94 -2.67
N GLY A 170 -14.50 -4.22 -3.80
CA GLY A 170 -13.13 -3.77 -4.08
C GLY A 170 -13.02 -2.30 -4.48
N SER A 171 -11.80 -1.78 -4.46
CA SER A 171 -11.48 -0.43 -4.92
C SER A 171 -10.99 -0.46 -6.36
N GLU A 172 -11.77 0.06 -7.31
CA GLU A 172 -11.36 0.20 -8.72
C GLU A 172 -10.29 1.30 -8.94
N ASN A 173 -9.63 1.76 -7.87
CA ASN A 173 -8.66 2.83 -7.96
C ASN A 173 -7.36 2.35 -8.63
N GLU A 174 -7.09 2.87 -9.81
CA GLU A 174 -5.91 2.53 -10.62
C GLU A 174 -4.61 3.26 -10.20
N THR A 175 -4.68 4.13 -9.18
CA THR A 175 -3.53 4.95 -8.75
C THR A 175 -2.37 4.07 -8.28
N ILE A 176 -1.18 4.30 -8.84
CA ILE A 176 0.07 3.70 -8.38
C ILE A 176 0.66 4.59 -7.27
N PHE A 177 0.35 4.27 -6.01
CA PHE A 177 0.80 5.04 -4.84
C PHE A 177 2.31 4.96 -4.58
N ALA A 178 2.97 3.88 -5.03
CA ALA A 178 4.40 3.67 -4.88
C ALA A 178 5.05 3.29 -6.22
N PRO A 179 5.19 4.25 -7.17
CA PRO A 179 5.60 3.95 -8.53
C PRO A 179 7.03 3.46 -8.66
N ASP A 180 7.92 3.86 -7.76
CA ASP A 180 9.35 3.56 -7.82
C ASP A 180 9.77 2.42 -6.87
N MET A 181 8.82 1.82 -6.14
CA MET A 181 9.13 0.80 -5.16
C MET A 181 9.66 -0.48 -5.82
N VAL A 182 10.58 -1.18 -5.18
CA VAL A 182 10.92 -2.56 -5.56
C VAL A 182 9.88 -3.53 -5.03
N PHE A 183 9.73 -4.69 -5.67
CA PHE A 183 8.78 -5.70 -5.20
C PHE A 183 9.25 -6.27 -3.84
N PRO A 184 8.37 -6.42 -2.83
CA PRO A 184 8.79 -6.76 -1.46
C PRO A 184 9.34 -8.17 -1.30
N ILE A 185 9.07 -9.08 -2.23
CA ILE A 185 9.66 -10.43 -2.25
C ILE A 185 10.83 -10.44 -3.21
N LYS A 186 12.01 -10.82 -2.72
CA LYS A 186 13.26 -10.68 -3.48
C LYS A 186 13.27 -11.49 -4.77
N ASP A 187 13.23 -12.83 -4.64
CA ASP A 187 13.47 -13.73 -5.77
C ASP A 187 12.41 -14.85 -5.90
N SER A 188 11.65 -15.15 -4.85
CA SER A 188 10.65 -16.23 -4.90
C SER A 188 9.49 -15.88 -5.84
N PRO A 189 8.87 -16.86 -6.52
CA PRO A 189 7.56 -16.67 -7.15
C PRO A 189 6.57 -16.09 -6.14
N ALA A 190 5.67 -15.24 -6.60
CA ALA A 190 4.71 -14.56 -5.74
C ALA A 190 3.29 -14.65 -6.32
N TYR A 191 2.30 -14.68 -5.43
CA TYR A 191 0.90 -14.86 -5.76
C TYR A 191 0.03 -13.94 -4.90
N LEU A 192 -0.44 -12.84 -5.49
CA LEU A 192 -1.35 -11.90 -4.85
C LEU A 192 -2.76 -12.46 -4.93
N GLN A 193 -3.34 -12.78 -3.78
CA GLN A 193 -4.65 -13.40 -3.63
C GLN A 193 -5.10 -13.32 -2.17
N SER A 194 -6.36 -13.60 -1.88
CA SER A 194 -6.85 -13.73 -0.50
C SER A 194 -6.17 -14.87 0.26
N MET A 195 -5.79 -14.66 1.52
CA MET A 195 -5.37 -15.75 2.43
C MET A 195 -6.51 -16.34 3.25
N VAL A 196 -7.66 -15.67 3.26
CA VAL A 196 -8.84 -16.05 4.05
C VAL A 196 -9.83 -16.86 3.22
N PHE A 197 -10.06 -16.42 1.98
CA PHE A 197 -11.07 -16.97 1.06
C PHE A 197 -10.49 -17.90 -0.01
N THR A 198 -9.27 -18.42 0.19
CA THR A 198 -8.64 -19.44 -0.66
C THR A 198 -8.25 -20.68 0.17
N PHE A 199 -7.66 -21.70 -0.47
CA PHE A 199 -7.34 -22.97 0.19
C PHE A 199 -6.33 -22.77 1.34
N GLY A 200 -6.65 -23.38 2.48
CA GLY A 200 -5.91 -23.21 3.73
C GLY A 200 -6.35 -22.00 4.56
N GLY A 201 -7.15 -21.09 3.98
CA GLY A 201 -7.72 -19.95 4.68
C GLY A 201 -8.88 -20.32 5.61
N GLY A 202 -9.18 -19.44 6.56
CA GLY A 202 -10.18 -19.69 7.60
C GLY A 202 -11.61 -19.91 7.09
N MET A 203 -11.95 -19.40 5.90
CA MET A 203 -13.33 -19.46 5.36
C MET A 203 -13.57 -20.64 4.42
N VAL A 204 -12.54 -21.10 3.71
CA VAL A 204 -12.63 -22.22 2.76
C VAL A 204 -12.12 -23.52 3.36
N GLY A 205 -11.17 -23.44 4.30
CA GLY A 205 -10.44 -24.60 4.82
C GLY A 205 -9.54 -25.23 3.76
N GLY A 206 -9.14 -26.49 3.96
CA GLY A 206 -8.18 -27.17 3.09
C GLY A 206 -6.73 -26.95 3.51
N ASP A 207 -5.80 -27.05 2.56
CA ASP A 207 -4.37 -26.95 2.82
C ASP A 207 -3.80 -25.68 2.18
N GLN A 208 -2.98 -24.94 2.93
CA GLN A 208 -2.36 -23.71 2.44
C GLN A 208 -1.33 -23.96 1.33
N CYS A 209 -0.77 -25.17 1.24
CA CYS A 209 0.18 -25.56 0.20
C CYS A 209 -0.48 -26.25 -1.01
N ASP A 210 -1.79 -26.09 -1.17
CA ASP A 210 -2.50 -26.60 -2.34
C ASP A 210 -1.98 -25.94 -3.63
N GLU A 211 -1.80 -26.73 -4.70
CA GLU A 211 -1.22 -26.28 -5.97
C GLU A 211 -1.94 -25.06 -6.55
N ARG A 212 -3.27 -24.98 -6.38
CA ARG A 212 -4.11 -23.88 -6.88
C ARG A 212 -3.81 -22.53 -6.24
N ASN A 213 -3.11 -22.51 -5.10
CA ASN A 213 -2.67 -21.27 -4.47
C ASN A 213 -1.41 -20.69 -5.14
N PHE A 214 -0.77 -21.40 -6.07
CA PHE A 214 0.50 -20.99 -6.70
C PHE A 214 0.33 -20.80 -8.22
N GLU A 215 -0.81 -20.22 -8.61
CA GLU A 215 -1.20 -20.02 -10.00
C GLU A 215 -1.59 -18.56 -10.27
N TYR A 216 -1.45 -18.13 -11.53
CA TYR A 216 -1.99 -16.89 -12.06
C TYR A 216 -3.39 -17.14 -12.66
N PRO A 217 -4.25 -16.13 -12.82
CA PRO A 217 -4.02 -14.71 -12.56
C PRO A 217 -4.07 -14.31 -11.08
N TRP A 218 -3.28 -13.31 -10.72
CA TRP A 218 -3.39 -12.63 -9.42
C TRP A 218 -4.73 -11.93 -9.26
N ARG A 219 -5.14 -11.74 -8.01
CA ARG A 219 -6.39 -11.06 -7.65
C ARG A 219 -6.18 -10.13 -6.46
N ASP A 220 -6.76 -8.94 -6.55
CA ASP A 220 -6.75 -7.97 -5.45
C ASP A 220 -7.49 -8.55 -4.23
N ASN A 221 -7.03 -8.23 -3.04
CA ASN A 221 -7.70 -8.57 -1.79
C ASN A 221 -7.83 -7.38 -0.81
N PHE A 222 -7.47 -6.18 -1.25
CA PHE A 222 -7.76 -4.94 -0.54
C PHE A 222 -9.28 -4.71 -0.51
N CYS A 223 -9.82 -4.19 0.59
CA CYS A 223 -11.28 -4.07 0.79
C CYS A 223 -12.07 -5.39 0.98
N GLU A 224 -11.41 -6.55 1.08
CA GLU A 224 -12.11 -7.78 1.49
C GLU A 224 -12.77 -7.63 2.86
N THR A 225 -13.92 -8.26 3.04
CA THR A 225 -14.69 -8.22 4.29
C THR A 225 -13.88 -8.84 5.42
N ARG A 226 -13.75 -8.10 6.52
CA ARG A 226 -13.17 -8.53 7.80
C ARG A 226 -14.12 -8.24 8.95
N THR A 227 -13.81 -8.74 10.15
CA THR A 227 -14.61 -8.45 11.35
C THR A 227 -14.09 -7.25 12.14
N SER A 228 -12.77 -7.05 12.15
CA SER A 228 -12.13 -5.93 12.85
C SER A 228 -12.55 -4.58 12.28
N ASN A 229 -12.67 -3.57 13.13
CA ASN A 229 -13.07 -2.21 12.72
C ASN A 229 -11.90 -1.44 12.07
N ARG A 230 -11.46 -1.94 10.92
CA ARG A 230 -10.42 -1.37 10.06
C ARG A 230 -11.08 -0.78 8.83
N ASN A 231 -10.72 0.45 8.46
CA ASN A 231 -11.38 1.21 7.38
C ASN A 231 -10.34 1.93 6.51
N SER A 232 -10.72 2.29 5.29
CA SER A 232 -9.93 3.13 4.40
C SER A 232 -10.86 4.06 3.63
N ALA A 233 -10.41 5.28 3.36
CA ALA A 233 -11.09 6.22 2.47
C ALA A 233 -11.20 5.70 1.01
N TYR A 234 -10.45 4.65 0.67
CA TYR A 234 -10.43 4.04 -0.65
C TYR A 234 -11.35 2.82 -0.77
N CYS A 235 -11.97 2.37 0.32
CA CYS A 235 -12.95 1.28 0.29
C CYS A 235 -14.38 1.82 0.37
N PRO A 236 -15.32 1.24 -0.38
CA PRO A 236 -16.74 1.61 -0.32
C PRO A 236 -17.43 1.09 0.96
N MET A 237 -16.77 0.22 1.71
CA MET A 237 -17.28 -0.42 2.92
C MET A 237 -16.31 -0.31 4.10
N ASN A 238 -16.85 -0.52 5.30
CA ASN A 238 -16.11 -0.59 6.56
C ASN A 238 -15.76 -2.04 6.92
N LYS A 239 -14.87 -2.21 7.90
CA LYS A 239 -14.38 -3.53 8.36
C LYS A 239 -13.74 -4.30 7.22
N ILE A 240 -12.64 -3.76 6.75
CA ILE A 240 -11.95 -4.21 5.55
C ILE A 240 -10.55 -4.72 5.82
N HIS A 241 -10.07 -5.52 4.88
CA HIS A 241 -8.68 -5.89 4.75
C HIS A 241 -7.84 -4.69 4.29
N GLN A 242 -6.90 -4.26 5.14
CA GLN A 242 -6.06 -3.06 4.95
C GLN A 242 -4.68 -3.42 4.39
N GLY A 243 -4.62 -4.03 3.22
CA GLY A 243 -3.35 -4.36 2.59
C GLY A 243 -3.54 -5.26 1.38
N GLN A 244 -2.43 -5.86 0.96
CA GLN A 244 -2.42 -6.94 -0.01
C GLN A 244 -1.67 -8.12 0.59
N ASP A 245 -2.27 -9.31 0.53
CA ASP A 245 -1.56 -10.53 0.89
C ASP A 245 -0.81 -11.11 -0.31
N ILE A 246 0.38 -11.63 -0.03
CA ILE A 246 1.31 -12.15 -1.02
C ILE A 246 1.76 -13.55 -0.55
N ARG A 247 1.24 -14.58 -1.21
CA ARG A 247 1.80 -15.93 -1.06
C ARG A 247 3.08 -16.04 -1.88
N VAL A 248 4.01 -16.87 -1.41
CA VAL A 248 5.36 -16.98 -1.97
C VAL A 248 5.80 -18.43 -2.18
N GLY A 249 6.65 -18.64 -3.18
CA GLY A 249 7.30 -19.92 -3.41
C GLY A 249 6.52 -20.89 -4.29
N THR A 250 6.61 -22.18 -3.98
CA THR A 250 5.91 -23.27 -4.67
C THR A 250 5.19 -24.15 -3.64
N PRO A 251 4.31 -25.07 -4.06
CA PRO A 251 3.73 -26.06 -3.16
C PRO A 251 4.79 -26.80 -2.34
N GLU A 252 5.91 -27.19 -2.95
CA GLU A 252 7.01 -27.89 -2.29
C GLU A 252 7.71 -27.02 -1.26
N SER A 253 8.01 -25.75 -1.59
CA SER A 253 8.65 -24.84 -0.63
C SER A 253 7.72 -24.54 0.54
N CYS A 254 6.42 -24.38 0.29
CA CYS A 254 5.41 -24.24 1.34
C CYS A 254 5.39 -25.44 2.30
N GLN A 255 5.42 -26.67 1.77
CA GLN A 255 5.46 -27.87 2.62
C GLN A 255 6.78 -27.95 3.42
N SER A 256 7.90 -27.59 2.81
CA SER A 256 9.19 -27.51 3.48
C SER A 256 9.16 -26.52 4.65
N GLU A 257 8.66 -25.31 4.41
CA GLU A 257 8.53 -24.26 5.43
C GLU A 257 7.58 -24.67 6.56
N ARG A 258 6.45 -25.33 6.25
CA ARG A 258 5.54 -25.88 7.28
C ARG A 258 6.20 -26.96 8.14
N SER A 259 7.06 -27.78 7.56
CA SER A 259 7.83 -28.80 8.29
C SER A 259 9.01 -28.22 9.07
N THR A 260 9.40 -26.99 8.77
CA THR A 260 10.47 -26.26 9.44
C THR A 260 9.93 -25.56 10.69
N SER A 261 10.73 -25.54 11.76
CA SER A 261 10.37 -24.81 12.97
C SER A 261 10.20 -23.32 12.64
N ALA A 262 9.20 -22.64 13.23
CA ALA A 262 8.91 -21.25 12.88
C ALA A 262 10.13 -20.33 13.04
N ALA A 263 10.98 -20.56 14.04
CA ALA A 263 12.19 -19.78 14.27
C ALA A 263 13.26 -19.99 13.18
N ASP A 264 13.23 -21.14 12.49
CA ASP A 264 14.24 -21.53 11.51
C ASP A 264 13.85 -21.25 10.06
N ARG A 265 12.62 -20.81 9.79
CA ARG A 265 12.12 -20.47 8.46
C ARG A 265 12.86 -19.31 7.82
N ASP A 266 13.41 -19.52 6.63
CA ASP A 266 14.16 -18.50 5.89
C ASP A 266 14.15 -18.70 4.36
N ALA A 267 13.23 -19.49 3.81
CA ALA A 267 13.21 -19.77 2.38
C ALA A 267 12.83 -18.57 1.51
N HIS A 268 12.05 -17.61 2.05
CA HIS A 268 11.43 -16.54 1.27
C HIS A 268 11.80 -15.18 1.83
N GLU A 269 12.79 -14.54 1.20
CA GLU A 269 13.36 -13.26 1.64
C GLU A 269 12.45 -12.06 1.30
N VAL A 270 12.25 -11.19 2.30
CA VAL A 270 11.50 -9.93 2.20
C VAL A 270 12.48 -8.77 2.23
N VAL A 271 12.31 -7.82 1.32
CA VAL A 271 13.21 -6.66 1.14
C VAL A 271 12.53 -5.33 1.38
N ALA A 272 13.32 -4.32 1.70
CA ALA A 272 12.87 -2.94 1.76
C ALA A 272 12.44 -2.45 0.38
N VAL A 273 11.18 -2.02 0.24
CA VAL A 273 10.64 -1.60 -1.04
C VAL A 273 11.19 -0.24 -1.52
N GLU A 274 11.69 0.59 -0.60
CA GLU A 274 12.28 1.90 -0.91
C GLU A 274 13.42 2.23 0.08
N ASP A 275 14.27 3.17 -0.29
CA ASP A 275 15.22 3.79 0.64
C ASP A 275 14.46 4.43 1.79
N GLY A 276 14.86 4.18 3.04
CA GLY A 276 14.14 4.73 4.18
C GLY A 276 14.70 4.34 5.53
N VAL A 277 13.88 4.52 6.56
CA VAL A 277 14.25 4.20 7.94
C VAL A 277 13.22 3.25 8.53
N ILE A 278 13.69 2.21 9.22
CA ILE A 278 12.83 1.31 9.98
C ILE A 278 12.27 2.08 11.18
N SER A 279 10.99 2.41 11.13
CA SER A 279 10.33 3.24 12.14
C SER A 279 9.70 2.43 13.28
N ASN A 280 9.44 1.14 13.06
CA ASN A 280 8.87 0.26 14.07
C ASN A 280 9.21 -1.21 13.79
N VAL A 281 9.38 -2.00 14.84
CA VAL A 281 9.44 -3.46 14.82
C VAL A 281 8.48 -3.94 15.89
N GLY A 282 7.36 -4.52 15.45
CA GLY A 282 6.30 -5.04 16.31
C GLY A 282 6.56 -6.50 16.72
N SER A 283 5.51 -7.17 17.20
CA SER A 283 5.58 -8.59 17.58
C SER A 283 5.55 -9.55 16.39
N TYR A 284 5.10 -9.10 15.22
CA TYR A 284 5.03 -9.86 13.96
C TYR A 284 5.16 -8.96 12.72
N SER A 285 5.63 -7.73 12.89
CA SER A 285 5.66 -6.75 11.80
C SER A 285 6.86 -5.82 11.85
N VAL A 286 7.18 -5.23 10.71
CA VAL A 286 8.19 -4.17 10.55
C VAL A 286 7.57 -3.02 9.76
N ASN A 287 7.87 -1.78 10.15
CA ASN A 287 7.43 -0.58 9.42
C ASN A 287 8.65 0.14 8.85
N LEU A 288 8.64 0.38 7.54
CA LEU A 288 9.59 1.21 6.82
C LEU A 288 8.95 2.55 6.47
N ARG A 289 9.58 3.66 6.87
CA ARG A 289 9.13 5.00 6.51
C ARG A 289 9.98 5.57 5.38
N SER A 290 9.33 6.00 4.30
CA SER A 290 9.99 6.64 3.15
C SER A 290 9.04 7.60 2.42
N GLY A 291 9.53 8.75 1.97
CA GLY A 291 8.79 9.59 1.01
C GLY A 291 7.38 10.04 1.40
N GLY A 292 7.05 10.12 2.70
CA GLY A 292 5.68 10.41 3.16
C GLY A 292 4.74 9.20 3.18
N ARG A 293 5.30 8.00 2.99
CA ARG A 293 4.67 6.69 3.10
C ARG A 293 5.22 5.91 4.27
N ILE A 294 4.41 4.98 4.77
CA ILE A 294 4.81 3.92 5.67
C ILE A 294 4.45 2.60 4.98
N TYR A 295 5.43 1.74 4.80
CA TYR A 295 5.27 0.38 4.33
C TYR A 295 5.31 -0.55 5.52
N LYS A 296 4.30 -1.39 5.65
CA LYS A 296 4.18 -2.34 6.76
C LYS A 296 4.28 -3.75 6.22
N TYR A 297 5.18 -4.53 6.81
CA TYR A 297 5.42 -5.94 6.46
C TYR A 297 4.96 -6.77 7.65
N LEU A 298 3.95 -7.60 7.47
CA LEU A 298 3.39 -8.46 8.51
C LEU A 298 3.77 -9.92 8.26
N HIS A 299 3.64 -10.73 9.31
CA HIS A 299 3.87 -12.17 9.30
C HIS A 299 5.30 -12.55 8.95
N LEU A 300 6.25 -11.72 9.37
CA LEU A 300 7.68 -12.01 9.21
C LEU A 300 8.18 -13.00 10.26
N ASN A 301 9.23 -13.76 9.95
CA ASN A 301 9.97 -14.50 10.96
C ASN A 301 10.74 -13.52 11.85
N MET A 302 10.20 -13.23 13.03
CA MET A 302 10.76 -12.23 13.93
C MET A 302 12.07 -12.65 14.60
N LYS A 303 12.45 -13.93 14.50
CA LYS A 303 13.76 -14.43 14.98
C LYS A 303 14.88 -14.28 13.95
N LYS A 304 14.54 -13.94 12.69
CA LYS A 304 15.47 -13.82 11.58
C LYS A 304 15.35 -12.47 10.84
N LEU A 305 14.98 -11.41 11.55
CA LEU A 305 15.07 -10.06 10.98
C LEU A 305 16.53 -9.67 10.72
N ALA A 306 16.75 -8.98 9.61
CA ALA A 306 18.04 -8.40 9.24
C ALA A 306 18.16 -6.93 9.68
N VAL A 307 17.09 -6.36 10.23
CA VAL A 307 16.98 -4.94 10.60
C VAL A 307 16.48 -4.75 12.03
N SER A 308 16.75 -3.56 12.57
CA SER A 308 16.27 -3.05 13.86
C SER A 308 15.62 -1.68 13.72
N ILE A 309 14.84 -1.27 14.72
CA ILE A 309 14.27 0.08 14.78
C ILE A 309 15.40 1.12 14.69
N GLY A 310 15.24 2.09 13.79
CA GLY A 310 16.17 3.19 13.56
C GLY A 310 17.19 2.92 12.45
N ASP A 311 17.28 1.69 11.94
CA ASP A 311 18.19 1.38 10.84
C ASP A 311 17.76 2.10 9.56
N THR A 312 18.75 2.60 8.82
CA THR A 312 18.57 3.12 7.46
C THR A 312 18.80 1.98 6.47
N VAL A 313 17.88 1.81 5.53
CA VAL A 313 17.93 0.77 4.50
C VAL A 313 17.84 1.40 3.12
N GLN A 314 18.39 0.71 2.13
CA GLN A 314 18.23 0.99 0.72
C GLN A 314 17.17 0.05 0.12
N ALA A 315 16.53 0.47 -0.96
CA ALA A 315 15.62 -0.38 -1.71
C ALA A 315 16.34 -1.69 -2.13
N GLY A 316 15.75 -2.83 -1.78
CA GLY A 316 16.31 -4.16 -2.01
C GLY A 316 17.12 -4.73 -0.84
N ASP A 317 17.41 -3.97 0.21
CA ASP A 317 18.03 -4.51 1.43
C ASP A 317 17.09 -5.50 2.12
N THR A 318 17.65 -6.60 2.62
CA THR A 318 16.88 -7.60 3.38
C THR A 318 16.27 -7.00 4.64
N ILE A 319 14.96 -7.18 4.82
CA ILE A 319 14.27 -6.89 6.08
C ILE A 319 14.17 -8.17 6.93
N GLY A 320 13.82 -9.29 6.31
CA GLY A 320 13.60 -10.55 7.00
C GLY A 320 13.07 -11.61 6.04
N TYR A 321 12.25 -12.51 6.57
CA TYR A 321 11.72 -13.65 5.82
C TYR A 321 10.23 -13.83 6.07
N VAL A 322 9.50 -14.30 5.07
CA VAL A 322 8.08 -14.65 5.20
C VAL A 322 7.90 -15.77 6.23
N SER A 323 6.90 -15.64 7.08
CA SER A 323 6.48 -16.63 8.09
C SER A 323 4.94 -16.63 8.17
N ASN A 324 4.42 -17.10 9.29
CA ASN A 324 3.01 -17.01 9.66
C ASN A 324 2.84 -16.46 11.08
N ASP A 325 3.80 -15.67 11.55
CA ASP A 325 3.79 -15.08 12.88
C ASP A 325 2.61 -14.10 13.00
N PHE A 326 1.81 -14.21 14.06
CA PHE A 326 0.65 -13.35 14.30
C PHE A 326 0.65 -12.73 15.71
N GLY A 327 1.78 -12.81 16.43
CA GLY A 327 1.86 -12.44 17.85
C GLY A 327 1.02 -13.33 18.79
N GLY A 328 0.44 -14.41 18.27
CA GLY A 328 -0.44 -15.33 18.98
C GLY A 328 -0.66 -16.60 18.16
N THR A 329 -1.92 -16.92 17.83
CA THR A 329 -2.26 -18.05 16.95
C THR A 329 -1.74 -17.78 15.54
N PRO A 330 -0.83 -18.60 14.99
CA PRO A 330 -0.27 -18.38 13.66
C PRO A 330 -1.32 -18.43 12.55
N THR A 331 -1.07 -17.66 11.50
CA THR A 331 -1.87 -17.64 10.27
C THR A 331 -1.33 -18.67 9.23
N VAL A 332 -1.70 -18.54 7.95
CA VAL A 332 -1.07 -19.22 6.81
C VAL A 332 0.24 -18.52 6.40
N LEU A 333 1.16 -19.22 5.75
CA LEU A 333 2.43 -18.65 5.31
C LEU A 333 2.21 -17.65 4.15
N HIS A 334 2.42 -16.36 4.43
CA HIS A 334 2.35 -15.27 3.45
C HIS A 334 2.97 -13.99 4.01
N LEU A 335 3.24 -13.02 3.14
CA LEU A 335 3.50 -11.64 3.54
C LEU A 335 2.19 -10.86 3.43
N HIS A 336 1.77 -10.18 4.49
CA HIS A 336 0.76 -9.14 4.41
C HIS A 336 1.45 -7.78 4.30
N PHE A 337 1.15 -7.04 3.24
CA PHE A 337 1.84 -5.80 2.87
C PHE A 337 0.87 -4.62 2.85
N GLU A 338 1.13 -3.60 3.67
CA GLU A 338 0.31 -2.40 3.76
C GLU A 338 1.10 -1.17 3.26
N ILE A 339 0.39 -0.23 2.62
CA ILE A 339 0.90 1.12 2.36
C ILE A 339 0.00 2.11 3.08
N THR A 340 0.59 2.96 3.91
CA THR A 340 -0.08 4.12 4.50
C THR A 340 0.52 5.39 3.91
N GLN A 341 -0.31 6.26 3.36
CA GLN A 341 0.09 7.51 2.73
C GLN A 341 -0.34 8.69 3.59
N ASN A 342 0.57 9.66 3.79
CA ASN A 342 0.19 10.93 4.39
C ASN A 342 -0.75 11.69 3.45
N ASN A 343 -1.90 12.11 3.95
CA ASN A 343 -2.95 12.76 3.15
C ASN A 343 -2.81 14.29 3.06
N GLY A 344 -1.70 14.85 3.52
CA GLY A 344 -1.40 16.28 3.46
C GLY A 344 -2.08 17.12 4.54
N ASN A 345 -3.06 16.59 5.25
CA ASN A 345 -3.80 17.26 6.33
C ASN A 345 -3.34 16.81 7.74
N GLY A 346 -2.17 16.18 7.83
CA GLY A 346 -1.66 15.60 9.06
C GLY A 346 -2.25 14.22 9.40
N GLY A 347 -3.09 13.66 8.52
CA GLY A 347 -3.63 12.32 8.63
C GLY A 347 -2.88 11.29 7.78
N TRP A 348 -3.19 10.03 8.03
CA TRP A 348 -2.61 8.87 7.36
C TRP A 348 -3.74 7.96 6.89
N ASP A 349 -3.74 7.64 5.60
CA ASP A 349 -4.75 6.78 4.99
C ASP A 349 -4.10 5.49 4.48
N TYR A 350 -4.74 4.36 4.73
CA TYR A 350 -4.37 3.08 4.11
C TYR A 350 -4.77 3.12 2.64
N VAL A 351 -3.79 3.00 1.74
CA VAL A 351 -4.02 3.08 0.29
C VAL A 351 -3.90 1.69 -0.34
N PRO A 352 -4.63 1.40 -1.44
CA PRO A 352 -4.52 0.13 -2.15
C PRO A 352 -3.08 -0.16 -2.62
N PRO A 353 -2.43 -1.25 -2.16
CA PRO A 353 -1.07 -1.58 -2.61
C PRO A 353 -1.02 -2.25 -3.98
N TYR A 354 -2.13 -2.83 -4.42
CA TYR A 354 -2.21 -3.80 -5.52
C TYR A 354 -1.57 -3.31 -6.83
N THR A 355 -1.96 -2.14 -7.32
CA THR A 355 -1.42 -1.54 -8.56
C THR A 355 0.07 -1.22 -8.46
N SER A 356 0.55 -0.83 -7.27
CA SER A 356 1.97 -0.58 -7.02
C SER A 356 2.77 -1.88 -7.02
N LEU A 357 2.20 -2.97 -6.48
CA LEU A 357 2.80 -4.30 -6.51
C LEU A 357 2.86 -4.86 -7.93
N VAL A 358 1.80 -4.71 -8.74
CA VAL A 358 1.80 -5.10 -10.16
C VAL A 358 2.94 -4.38 -10.90
N ALA A 359 3.00 -3.05 -10.82
CA ALA A 359 4.05 -2.28 -11.49
C ALA A 359 5.46 -2.63 -10.99
N ALA A 360 5.63 -2.90 -9.71
CA ALA A 360 6.91 -3.35 -9.14
C ALA A 360 7.31 -4.76 -9.62
N TYR A 361 6.33 -5.65 -9.80
CA TYR A 361 6.57 -7.00 -10.29
C TYR A 361 6.94 -7.03 -11.78
N GLU A 362 6.29 -6.20 -12.61
CA GLU A 362 6.68 -6.02 -14.02
C GLU A 362 8.15 -5.60 -14.17
N ARG A 363 8.62 -4.68 -13.32
CA ARG A 363 10.02 -4.27 -13.29
C ARG A 363 10.94 -5.40 -12.83
N ARG A 364 10.53 -6.15 -11.80
CA ARG A 364 11.31 -7.28 -11.26
C ARG A 364 11.48 -8.39 -12.30
N GLU A 365 10.40 -8.77 -12.98
CA GLU A 365 10.40 -9.85 -13.98
C GLU A 365 10.87 -9.37 -15.37
N ASN A 366 11.13 -8.07 -15.53
CA ASN A 366 11.55 -7.44 -16.78
C ASN A 366 10.60 -7.79 -17.95
N GLY A 367 9.29 -7.76 -17.67
CA GLY A 367 8.23 -8.12 -18.61
C GLY A 367 6.88 -7.57 -18.17
N PRO A 368 5.97 -7.27 -19.11
CA PRO A 368 4.65 -6.75 -18.79
C PRO A 368 3.79 -7.82 -18.12
N GLY A 369 2.83 -7.38 -17.29
CA GLY A 369 1.74 -8.22 -16.85
C GLY A 369 0.59 -8.20 -17.86
N GLU A 370 -0.11 -9.31 -18.00
CA GLU A 370 -1.34 -9.40 -18.76
C GLU A 370 -2.55 -9.10 -17.85
N LEU A 371 -3.22 -7.97 -18.11
CA LEU A 371 -4.51 -7.69 -17.51
C LEU A 371 -5.55 -8.63 -18.11
N ILE A 372 -6.12 -9.50 -17.28
CA ILE A 372 -7.25 -10.34 -17.64
C ILE A 372 -8.50 -9.49 -17.51
N ASP A 373 -9.20 -9.30 -18.64
CA ASP A 373 -10.49 -8.65 -18.67
C ASP A 373 -11.48 -9.43 -17.79
N ASP A 374 -11.97 -8.79 -16.72
CA ASP A 374 -13.00 -9.31 -15.82
C ASP A 374 -14.37 -9.45 -16.50
N GLY A 375 -14.46 -9.16 -17.81
CA GLY A 375 -15.65 -9.22 -18.65
C GLY A 375 -16.67 -10.24 -18.17
N ASP A 376 -17.93 -9.78 -18.05
CA ASP A 376 -19.16 -10.32 -17.43
C ASP A 376 -19.41 -11.85 -17.40
N VAL A 377 -18.57 -12.65 -18.05
CA VAL A 377 -18.70 -14.10 -18.23
C VAL A 377 -17.84 -14.90 -17.25
N ALA A 378 -16.70 -14.40 -16.75
CA ALA A 378 -15.83 -15.17 -15.84
C ALA A 378 -16.35 -15.15 -14.38
N ILE A 379 -16.71 -13.96 -13.87
CA ILE A 379 -17.30 -13.78 -12.53
C ILE A 379 -18.67 -14.48 -12.43
N ALA A 380 -19.46 -14.49 -13.51
CA ALA A 380 -20.78 -15.13 -13.53
C ALA A 380 -20.72 -16.66 -13.41
N SER A 381 -19.55 -17.28 -13.64
CA SER A 381 -19.36 -18.73 -13.56
C SER A 381 -18.78 -19.23 -12.24
N VAL A 382 -18.14 -18.35 -11.45
CA VAL A 382 -17.68 -18.66 -10.11
C VAL A 382 -18.81 -18.31 -9.14
N PRO A 383 -19.41 -19.28 -8.44
CA PRO A 383 -20.46 -18.97 -7.47
C PRO A 383 -19.89 -18.02 -6.42
N ALA A 384 -20.59 -16.89 -6.21
CA ALA A 384 -20.23 -15.94 -5.17
C ALA A 384 -20.14 -16.65 -3.82
N PHE A 385 -19.04 -16.44 -3.11
CA PHE A 385 -18.86 -16.93 -1.76
C PHE A 385 -19.91 -16.28 -0.86
N VAL A 386 -20.60 -17.10 -0.06
CA VAL A 386 -21.59 -16.60 0.90
C VAL A 386 -20.95 -16.64 2.28
N ILE A 387 -20.58 -15.46 2.79
CA ILE A 387 -20.05 -15.31 4.15
C ILE A 387 -21.18 -15.65 5.14
N PRO A 388 -21.04 -16.70 5.98
CA PRO A 388 -22.08 -17.03 6.95
C PRO A 388 -22.21 -15.93 8.01
N GLU A 389 -23.45 -15.66 8.42
CA GLU A 389 -23.73 -14.64 9.43
C GLU A 389 -23.04 -14.97 10.77
N GLY A 390 -22.44 -13.96 11.40
CA GLY A 390 -21.82 -14.09 12.72
C GLY A 390 -20.44 -14.77 12.74
N VAL A 391 -19.88 -15.12 11.58
CA VAL A 391 -18.50 -15.63 11.49
C VAL A 391 -17.51 -14.49 11.72
N GLU A 392 -16.52 -14.76 12.56
CA GLU A 392 -15.38 -13.87 12.76
C GLU A 392 -14.33 -14.13 11.68
N ILE A 393 -14.00 -13.09 10.94
CA ILE A 393 -13.01 -13.09 9.87
C ILE A 393 -11.84 -12.24 10.35
N ILE A 394 -10.82 -12.94 10.84
CA ILE A 394 -9.56 -12.37 11.34
C ILE A 394 -8.54 -12.40 10.20
N GLU A 395 -7.58 -11.47 10.30
CA GLU A 395 -6.48 -11.14 9.37
C GLU A 395 -6.82 -10.08 8.34
#